data_AF-A0AAD7HL02-F1
#
_entry.id   AF-A0AAD7HL02-F1
#
_cell.length_a   1.000
_cell.length_b   1.000
_cell.length_c   1.000
_cell.angle_alpha   90.00
_cell.angle_beta   90.00
_cell.angle_gamma   90.00
#
_symmetry.space_group_name_H-M   'P 1'
#
loop_
_entity.id
_entity.type
_entity.pdbx_description
1 polymer ?
#
loop_
_entity_poly.entity_id
_entity_poly.type
_entity_poly.pdbx_seq_one_letter_code
_entity_poly.pdbx_strand_id
1 'polypeptide(L)'
;MSAVDADNVTKQMYQAKMAARDVLIKESWVKAMEARLVRDELEKCRKGEGANAMENCRWLAEKYAQMLQDNKLQGYKTIDRA
;
A
#
# COMPACT_ATOMS: atom_id res chain seq x y z
N MET A 1 -10.85 -22.07 35.62
CA MET A 1 -10.24 -22.01 34.27
C MET A 1 -8.90 -22.71 34.34
N SER A 2 -8.64 -23.68 33.47
CA SER A 2 -7.38 -24.44 33.47
C SER A 2 -6.28 -23.64 32.75
N ALA A 3 -5.01 -23.84 33.12
CA ALA A 3 -3.88 -23.13 32.51
C ALA A 3 -3.73 -23.42 30.99
N VAL A 4 -4.21 -24.58 30.55
CA VAL A 4 -4.17 -25.01 29.14
C VAL A 4 -5.17 -24.20 28.29
N ASP A 5 -6.31 -23.81 28.87
CA ASP A 5 -7.30 -22.98 28.18
C ASP A 5 -6.77 -21.55 27.96
N ALA A 6 -6.04 -21.01 28.93
CA ALA A 6 -5.44 -19.68 28.83
C ALA A 6 -4.31 -19.61 27.77
N ASP A 7 -3.51 -20.65 27.64
CA ASP A 7 -2.48 -20.75 26.59
C ASP A 7 -3.09 -20.84 25.19
N ASN A 8 -4.15 -21.64 25.03
CA ASN A 8 -4.89 -21.75 23.76
C ASN A 8 -5.51 -20.40 23.35
N VAL A 9 -6.13 -19.69 24.28
CA VAL A 9 -6.67 -18.34 24.03
C VAL A 9 -5.56 -17.38 23.59
N THR A 10 -4.41 -17.38 24.27
CA THR A 10 -3.27 -16.53 23.92
C THR A 10 -2.75 -16.82 22.51
N LYS A 11 -2.67 -18.11 22.14
CA LYS A 11 -2.28 -18.56 20.80
C LYS A 11 -3.26 -18.09 19.73
N GLN A 12 -4.57 -18.20 19.98
CA GLN A 12 -5.61 -17.74 19.04
C GLN A 12 -5.55 -16.22 18.84
N MET A 13 -5.37 -15.45 19.91
CA MET A 13 -5.22 -14.00 19.82
C MET A 13 -3.98 -13.60 19.00
N TYR A 14 -2.86 -14.31 19.18
CA TYR A 14 -1.66 -14.08 18.39
C TYR A 14 -1.89 -14.35 16.90
N GLN A 15 -2.54 -15.47 16.56
CA GLN A 15 -2.87 -15.83 15.19
C GLN A 15 -3.80 -14.80 14.53
N ALA A 16 -4.85 -14.37 15.24
CA ALA A 16 -5.74 -13.33 14.76
C ALA A 16 -5.00 -12.02 14.49
N LYS A 17 -4.06 -11.63 15.36
CA LYS A 17 -3.23 -10.44 15.16
C LYS A 17 -2.32 -10.56 13.93
N MET A 18 -1.70 -11.72 13.70
CA MET A 18 -0.91 -11.93 12.48
C MET A 18 -1.76 -11.85 11.22
N ALA A 19 -2.95 -12.47 11.22
CA ALA A 19 -3.86 -12.45 10.09
C ALA A 19 -4.31 -11.01 9.74
N ALA A 20 -4.65 -10.20 10.74
CA ALA A 20 -5.01 -8.79 10.54
C ALA A 20 -3.85 -7.97 9.95
N ARG A 21 -2.63 -8.16 10.46
CA ARG A 21 -1.42 -7.50 9.93
C ARG A 21 -1.16 -7.89 8.47
N ASP A 22 -1.30 -9.17 8.16
CA ASP A 22 -1.08 -9.68 6.80
C ASP A 22 -2.02 -9.04 5.78
N VAL A 23 -3.30 -8.86 6.12
CA VAL A 23 -4.27 -8.18 5.25
C VAL A 23 -3.83 -6.74 4.96
N LEU A 24 -3.49 -5.98 6.00
CA LEU A 24 -3.11 -4.57 5.86
C LEU A 24 -1.79 -4.39 5.11
N ILE A 25 -0.83 -5.29 5.30
CA ILE A 25 0.41 -5.31 4.54
C ILE A 25 0.12 -5.59 3.06
N LYS A 26 -0.72 -6.59 2.76
CA LYS A 26 -1.09 -6.92 1.37
C LYS A 26 -1.77 -5.74 0.68
N GLU A 27 -2.72 -5.08 1.33
CA GLU A 27 -3.37 -3.87 0.81
C GLU A 27 -2.37 -2.74 0.55
N SER A 28 -1.40 -2.55 1.46
CA SER A 28 -0.33 -1.56 1.28
C SER A 28 0.51 -1.86 0.04
N TRP A 29 0.83 -3.14 -0.21
CA TRP A 29 1.51 -3.57 -1.42
C TRP A 29 0.68 -3.37 -2.69
N VAL A 30 -0.64 -3.62 -2.64
CA VAL A 30 -1.54 -3.35 -3.76
C VAL A 30 -1.50 -1.86 -4.12
N LYS A 31 -1.63 -0.96 -3.14
CA LYS A 31 -1.52 0.49 -3.34
C LYS A 31 -0.18 0.93 -3.92
N ALA A 32 0.91 0.28 -3.51
CA ALA A 32 2.23 0.53 -4.09
C ALA A 32 2.32 0.05 -5.56
N MET A 33 1.66 -1.06 -5.89
CA MET A 33 1.56 -1.55 -7.28
C MET A 33 0.70 -0.64 -8.16
N GLU A 34 -0.40 -0.11 -7.64
CA GLU A 34 -1.21 0.89 -8.34
C GLU A 34 -0.39 2.13 -8.70
N ALA A 35 0.43 2.63 -7.77
CA ALA A 35 1.30 3.78 -8.04
C ALA A 35 2.35 3.48 -9.12
N ARG A 36 2.86 2.23 -9.18
CA ARG A 36 3.76 1.79 -10.26
C ARG A 36 3.06 1.80 -11.62
N LEU A 37 1.82 1.32 -11.70
CA LEU A 37 1.05 1.35 -12.96
C LEU A 37 0.85 2.78 -13.47
N VAL A 38 0.53 3.72 -12.58
CA VAL A 38 0.36 5.14 -12.95
C VAL A 38 1.68 5.74 -13.43
N ARG A 39 2.80 5.41 -12.79
CA ARG A 39 4.13 5.84 -13.25
C ARG A 39 4.45 5.29 -14.64
N ASP A 40 4.21 4.01 -14.87
CA ASP A 40 4.51 3.37 -16.14
C ASP A 40 3.65 3.96 -17.27
N GLU A 41 2.39 4.32 -16.98
CA GLU A 41 1.53 5.02 -17.92
C GLU A 41 1.98 6.47 -18.17
N LEU A 42 2.42 7.17 -17.12
CA LEU A 42 3.02 8.50 -17.25
C LEU A 42 4.27 8.47 -18.14
N GLU A 43 5.12 7.45 -18.01
CA GLU A 43 6.28 7.28 -18.88
C GLU A 43 5.90 7.07 -20.35
N LYS A 44 4.86 6.26 -20.62
CA LYS A 44 4.35 6.09 -21.99
C LYS A 44 3.79 7.40 -22.54
N CYS A 45 2.99 8.12 -21.75
CA CYS A 45 2.44 9.42 -22.14
C CYS A 45 3.55 10.41 -22.51
N ARG A 46 4.58 10.54 -21.67
CA ARG A 46 5.71 11.45 -21.92
C ARG A 46 6.49 11.07 -23.19
N LYS A 47 6.66 9.77 -23.47
CA LYS A 47 7.29 9.28 -24.70
C LYS A 47 6.44 9.53 -25.95
N GLY A 48 5.11 9.42 -25.83
CA GLY A 48 4.18 9.63 -26.95
C GLY A 48 3.97 11.11 -27.30
N GLU A 49 3.80 11.96 -26.29
CA GLU A 49 3.46 13.38 -26.46
C GLU A 49 4.67 14.28 -26.76
N GLY A 50 5.88 13.83 -26.40
CA GLY A 50 7.11 14.58 -26.65
C GLY A 50 7.08 15.98 -26.02
N ALA A 51 7.14 17.02 -26.85
CA ALA A 51 7.12 18.42 -26.40
C ALA A 51 5.80 18.81 -25.69
N ASN A 52 4.68 18.15 -26.01
CA ASN A 52 3.37 18.44 -25.42
C ASN A 52 3.14 17.75 -24.06
N ALA A 53 4.09 16.96 -23.58
CA ALA A 53 3.93 16.13 -22.39
C ALA A 53 3.60 16.93 -21.12
N MET A 54 4.01 18.20 -21.04
CA MET A 54 3.72 19.06 -19.87
C MET A 54 2.23 19.36 -19.72
N GLU A 55 1.49 19.48 -20.81
CA GLU A 55 0.06 19.77 -20.79
C GLU A 55 -0.74 18.47 -20.79
N ASN A 56 -0.44 17.58 -21.73
CA ASN A 56 -1.24 16.38 -21.97
C ASN A 56 -1.07 15.30 -20.89
N CYS A 57 0.11 15.21 -20.25
CA CYS A 57 0.38 14.23 -19.20
C CYS A 57 0.29 14.80 -17.78
N ARG A 58 -0.13 16.06 -17.60
CA ARG A 58 -0.12 16.75 -16.30
C ARG A 58 -0.94 16.01 -15.25
N TRP A 59 -2.13 15.56 -15.62
CA TRP A 59 -3.05 14.85 -14.72
C TRP A 59 -2.47 13.52 -14.22
N LEU A 60 -1.69 12.81 -15.05
CA LEU A 60 -0.98 11.59 -14.63
C LEU A 60 0.14 11.92 -13.65
N ALA A 61 0.86 13.02 -13.88
CA ALA A 61 1.92 13.46 -12.99
C ALA A 61 1.37 13.90 -11.62
N GLU A 62 0.28 14.67 -11.61
CA GLU A 62 -0.42 15.08 -10.38
C GLU A 62 -0.97 13.87 -9.63
N LYS A 63 -1.63 12.93 -10.33
CA LYS A 63 -2.12 11.69 -9.74
C LYS A 63 -0.99 10.86 -9.13
N TYR A 64 0.12 10.68 -9.86
CA TYR A 64 1.26 9.95 -9.35
C TYR A 64 1.86 10.62 -8.11
N ALA A 65 2.00 11.95 -8.12
CA ALA A 65 2.50 12.71 -6.98
C ALA A 65 1.61 12.55 -5.74
N GLN A 66 0.28 12.57 -5.90
CA GLN A 66 -0.66 12.32 -4.81
C GLN A 66 -0.50 10.89 -4.28
N MET A 67 -0.43 9.89 -5.16
CA MET A 67 -0.24 8.49 -4.75
C MET A 67 1.07 8.26 -4.02
N LEU A 68 2.15 8.98 -4.33
CA LEU A 68 3.41 8.89 -3.58
C LEU A 68 3.29 9.40 -2.13
N GLN A 69 2.34 10.30 -1.85
CA GLN A 69 2.07 10.78 -0.51
C GLN A 69 1.19 9.79 0.26
N ASP A 70 0.13 9.31 -0.39
CA ASP A 70 -0.92 8.50 0.24
C ASP A 70 -0.55 7.01 0.35
N ASN A 71 0.11 6.45 -0.66
CA ASN A 71 0.38 5.01 -0.78
C ASN A 71 1.74 4.61 -0.19
N LYS A 72 2.26 5.37 0.78
CA LYS A 72 3.52 5.02 1.44
C LYS A 72 3.37 3.69 2.17
N LEU A 73 4.28 2.75 1.88
CA LEU A 73 4.34 1.47 2.61
C LEU A 73 4.64 1.73 4.08
N GLN A 74 3.68 1.42 4.95
CA GLN A 74 3.85 1.49 6.39
C GLN A 74 4.13 0.09 6.95
N GLY A 75 5.12 0.00 7.83
CA GLY A 75 5.42 -1.26 8.53
C GLY A 75 4.33 -1.57 9.57
N TYR A 76 4.16 -2.86 9.90
CA TYR A 76 3.15 -3.31 10.87
C TYR A 76 3.26 -2.63 12.24
N LYS A 77 4.46 -2.17 12.63
CA LYS A 77 4.66 -1.43 13.89
C LYS A 77 3.94 -0.07 13.91
N THR A 78 3.81 0.56 12.75
CA THR A 78 3.02 1.79 12.60
C THR A 78 1.53 1.46 12.60
N ILE A 79 1.15 0.37 11.94
CA ILE A 79 -0.22 -0.13 11.84
C ILE A 79 -0.78 -0.53 13.22
N ASP A 80 -0.01 -1.24 14.04
CA ASP A 80 -0.43 -1.64 15.39
C ASP A 80 -0.55 -0.47 16.38
N ARG A 81 -0.01 0.70 16.03
CA ARG A 81 -0.02 1.91 16.88
C ARG A 81 -1.18 2.85 16.52
N ALA A 82 -1.67 2.78 15.28
CA ALA A 82 -2.80 3.56 14.80
C ALA A 82 -4.13 3.00 15.34
#